data_AF-A0A7W1GLW8-F1
#
_entry.id   AF-A0A7W1GLW8-F1
#
_cell.length_a   1.000
_cell.length_b   1.000
_cell.length_c   1.000
_cell.angle_alpha   90.00
_cell.angle_beta   90.00
_cell.angle_gamma   90.00
#
_symmetry.space_group_name_H-M   'P 1'
#
loop_
_entity.id
_entity.type
_entity.pdbx_description
1 polymer ?
#
loop_
_entity_poly.entity_id
_entity_poly.type
_entity_poly.pdbx_seq_one_letter_code
_entity_poly.pdbx_strand_id
1 'polypeptide(L)'
;MNLGKNTKIELIKNIPLFSRCSRKELAEVAALADEIDFPAGKEIIREGERGREFFVLLDGGADVIRSGQKIAHLAKGDFVGEIAVIARIPRTATVKTTAPTRALVVTDQALRGLLRRMPDMQLKVLQAVAERLVASH
;
A
#
# COMPACT_ATOMS: atom_id res chain seq x y z
N MET A 1 16.92 5.62 -11.96
CA MET A 1 17.56 4.52 -11.19
C MET A 1 16.47 3.67 -10.59
N ASN A 2 16.42 2.39 -10.94
CA ASN A 2 15.48 1.42 -10.36
C ASN A 2 15.84 1.18 -8.89
N LEU A 3 14.86 1.19 -7.98
CA LEU A 3 15.11 0.96 -6.57
C LEU A 3 15.63 -0.47 -6.35
N GLY A 4 16.73 -0.61 -5.61
CA GLY A 4 17.34 -1.92 -5.35
C GLY A 4 16.37 -2.86 -4.63
N LYS A 5 16.39 -4.15 -5.00
CA LYS A 5 15.50 -5.19 -4.44
C LYS A 5 15.46 -5.21 -2.91
N ASN A 6 16.62 -5.08 -2.25
CA ASN A 6 16.70 -5.05 -0.79
C ASN A 6 15.97 -3.84 -0.20
N THR A 7 16.08 -2.66 -0.82
CA THR A 7 15.38 -1.45 -0.37
C THR A 7 13.87 -1.60 -0.50
N LYS A 8 13.37 -2.18 -1.60
CA LYS A 8 11.93 -2.49 -1.75
C LYS A 8 11.45 -3.41 -0.63
N ILE A 9 12.22 -4.43 -0.27
CA ILE A 9 11.89 -5.38 0.80
C ILE A 9 11.77 -4.66 2.15
N GLU A 10 12.72 -3.80 2.51
CA GLU A 10 12.67 -3.08 3.80
C GLU A 10 11.48 -2.12 3.88
N LEU A 11 11.10 -1.47 2.78
CA LEU A 11 9.91 -0.62 2.72
C LEU A 11 8.62 -1.45 2.89
N ILE A 12 8.49 -2.55 2.17
CA ILE A 12 7.31 -3.41 2.22
C ILE A 12 7.15 -4.07 3.59
N LYS A 13 8.25 -4.41 4.25
CA LYS A 13 8.25 -4.98 5.61
C LYS A 13 7.54 -4.09 6.64
N ASN A 14 7.61 -2.77 6.47
CA ASN A 14 6.99 -1.80 7.38
C ASN A 14 5.48 -1.64 7.15
N ILE A 15 4.93 -2.21 6.08
CA ILE A 15 3.48 -2.22 5.86
C ILE A 15 2.88 -3.23 6.85
N PRO A 16 1.93 -2.83 7.72
CA PRO A 16 1.34 -3.70 8.74
C PRO A 16 0.78 -5.01 8.15
N LEU A 17 0.24 -4.94 6.92
CA LEU A 17 -0.28 -6.08 6.19
C LEU A 17 0.76 -7.19 5.96
N PHE A 18 2.03 -6.83 5.82
CA PHE A 18 3.15 -7.75 5.55
C PHE A 18 4.12 -7.89 6.73
N SER A 19 3.78 -7.33 7.90
CA SER A 19 4.62 -7.32 9.11
C SER A 19 5.06 -8.72 9.57
N ARG A 20 4.30 -9.77 9.23
CA ARG A 20 4.57 -11.18 9.54
C ARG A 20 5.22 -11.98 8.43
N CYS A 21 5.41 -11.36 7.27
CA CYS A 21 6.00 -12.04 6.12
C CYS A 21 7.52 -12.18 6.30
N SER A 22 8.02 -13.35 5.96
CA SER A 22 9.45 -13.64 5.87
C SER A 22 10.10 -12.82 4.76
N ARG A 23 11.43 -12.67 4.82
CA ARG A 23 12.20 -11.98 3.78
C ARG A 23 11.96 -12.57 2.38
N LYS A 24 11.76 -13.89 2.27
CA LYS A 24 11.46 -14.57 1.00
C LYS A 24 10.08 -14.15 0.47
N GLU A 25 9.05 -14.14 1.32
CA GLU A 25 7.71 -13.68 0.95
C GLU A 25 7.71 -12.20 0.56
N LEU A 26 8.40 -11.35 1.32
CA LEU A 26 8.55 -9.92 1.00
C LEU A 26 9.28 -9.68 -0.33
N ALA A 27 10.26 -10.52 -0.67
CA ALA A 27 10.95 -10.46 -1.94
C ALA A 27 10.02 -10.73 -3.14
N GLU A 28 9.03 -11.61 -2.97
CA GLU A 28 8.01 -11.85 -3.99
C GLU A 28 7.08 -10.65 -4.14
N VAL A 29 6.65 -10.00 -3.04
CA VAL A 29 5.87 -8.75 -3.12
C VAL A 29 6.67 -7.64 -3.79
N ALA A 30 7.94 -7.49 -3.43
CA ALA A 30 8.85 -6.51 -4.03
C ALA A 30 9.03 -6.71 -5.54
N ALA A 31 8.96 -7.96 -6.02
CA ALA A 31 9.04 -8.28 -7.44
C ALA A 31 7.76 -7.93 -8.22
N LEU A 32 6.63 -7.77 -7.54
CA LEU A 32 5.35 -7.33 -8.13
C LEU A 32 5.16 -5.82 -8.11
N ALA A 33 6.06 -5.09 -7.45
CA ALA A 33 5.94 -3.66 -7.24
C ALA A 33 6.61 -2.87 -8.39
N ASP A 34 5.78 -2.14 -9.12
CA ASP A 34 6.23 -1.17 -10.13
C ASP A 34 6.50 0.20 -9.48
N GLU A 35 7.36 1.00 -10.11
CA GLU A 35 7.56 2.41 -9.74
C GLU A 35 6.66 3.29 -10.61
N ILE A 36 6.00 4.26 -9.99
CA ILE A 36 5.16 5.24 -10.67
C ILE A 36 5.42 6.65 -10.11
N ASP A 37 5.48 7.62 -11.02
CA ASP A 37 5.62 9.03 -10.70
C ASP A 37 4.29 9.76 -10.84
N PHE A 38 4.02 10.66 -9.90
CA PHE A 38 2.85 11.51 -9.89
C PHE A 38 3.25 12.98 -9.81
N PRO A 39 2.59 13.87 -10.58
CA PRO A 39 2.76 15.30 -10.40
C PRO A 39 2.13 15.75 -9.08
N ALA A 40 2.54 16.91 -8.57
CA ALA A 40 1.89 17.56 -7.44
C ALA A 40 0.41 17.85 -7.72
N GLY A 41 -0.43 17.74 -6.70
CA GLY A 41 -1.87 17.98 -6.79
C GLY A 41 -2.68 16.85 -7.43
N LYS A 42 -2.06 15.73 -7.80
CA LYS A 42 -2.74 14.55 -8.36
C LYS A 42 -3.48 13.80 -7.26
N GLU A 43 -4.78 13.56 -7.46
CA GLU A 43 -5.53 12.55 -6.71
C GLU A 43 -5.09 11.17 -7.21
N ILE A 44 -4.36 10.44 -6.38
CA ILE A 44 -3.88 9.07 -6.66
C ILE A 44 -4.84 8.00 -6.13
N ILE A 45 -5.66 8.39 -5.15
CA ILE A 45 -6.80 7.62 -4.65
C ILE A 45 -7.95 8.61 -4.49
N ARG A 46 -9.17 8.19 -4.84
CA ARG A 46 -10.39 8.96 -4.60
C ARG A 46 -11.36 8.19 -3.70
N GLU A 47 -11.87 8.86 -2.66
CA GLU A 47 -12.85 8.31 -1.72
C GLU A 47 -14.10 7.79 -2.45
N GLY A 48 -14.65 6.67 -1.99
CA GLY A 48 -15.83 6.03 -2.57
C GLY A 48 -15.57 5.22 -3.84
N GLU A 49 -14.42 5.39 -4.50
CA GLU A 49 -14.08 4.58 -5.67
C GLU A 49 -13.64 3.16 -5.27
N ARG A 50 -13.69 2.23 -6.22
CA ARG A 50 -13.16 0.88 -6.01
C ARG A 50 -11.64 0.91 -6.10
N GLY A 51 -10.97 0.60 -4.99
CA GLY A 51 -9.51 0.44 -4.98
C GLY A 51 -9.04 -0.84 -5.65
N ARG A 52 -8.03 -0.76 -6.53
CA ARG A 52 -7.41 -1.92 -7.21
C ARG A 52 -5.90 -2.00 -7.01
N GLU A 53 -5.35 -1.17 -6.15
CA GLU A 53 -3.92 -1.10 -5.89
C GLU A 53 -3.65 -0.44 -4.53
N PHE A 54 -2.44 -0.59 -4.01
CA PHE A 54 -1.95 0.20 -2.90
C PHE A 54 -0.58 0.77 -3.25
N PHE A 55 -0.19 1.81 -2.52
CA PHE A 55 1.03 2.56 -2.79
C PHE A 55 1.95 2.60 -1.57
N VAL A 56 3.25 2.72 -1.82
CA VAL A 56 4.27 3.08 -0.83
C VAL A 56 5.06 4.27 -1.36
N LEU A 57 5.10 5.37 -0.64
CA LEU A 57 5.80 6.59 -1.08
C LEU A 57 7.32 6.37 -0.97
N LEU A 58 8.01 6.53 -2.10
CA LEU A 58 9.46 6.47 -2.18
C LEU A 58 10.11 7.84 -1.97
N ASP A 59 9.39 8.89 -2.36
CA ASP A 59 9.78 10.29 -2.25
C ASP A 59 8.54 11.19 -2.41
N GLY A 60 8.66 12.46 -2.01
CA GLY A 60 7.56 13.43 -2.06
C GLY A 60 6.59 13.31 -0.87
N GLY A 61 5.33 13.65 -1.11
CA GLY A 61 4.30 13.65 -0.06
C GLY A 61 2.87 13.70 -0.59
N ALA A 62 1.92 13.34 0.26
CA ALA A 62 0.50 13.37 -0.06
C ALA A 62 -0.37 13.61 1.18
N ASP A 63 -1.50 14.27 1.00
CA ASP A 63 -2.50 14.44 2.04
C ASP A 63 -3.60 13.37 1.92
N VAL A 64 -4.00 12.82 3.06
CA VAL A 64 -5.16 11.95 3.17
C VAL A 64 -6.36 12.79 3.61
N ILE A 65 -7.40 12.78 2.79
CA ILE A 65 -8.58 13.62 2.92
C ILE A 65 -9.79 12.71 3.01
N ARG A 66 -10.55 12.78 4.10
CA ARG A 66 -11.78 12.02 4.29
C ARG A 66 -12.94 12.98 4.49
N SER A 67 -14.00 12.83 3.70
CA SER A 67 -15.19 13.68 3.77
C SER A 67 -14.83 15.18 3.71
N GLY A 68 -13.87 15.54 2.85
CA GLY A 68 -13.41 16.91 2.65
C GLY A 68 -12.42 17.44 3.71
N GLN A 69 -12.14 16.70 4.78
CA GLN A 69 -11.20 17.12 5.82
C GLN A 69 -9.86 16.37 5.70
N LYS A 70 -8.75 17.11 5.82
CA LYS A 70 -7.42 16.50 5.92
C LYS A 70 -7.30 15.78 7.27
N ILE A 71 -7.03 14.48 7.22
CA ILE A 71 -6.91 13.63 8.42
C ILE A 71 -5.47 13.15 8.68
N ALA A 72 -4.62 13.16 7.65
CA ALA A 72 -3.22 12.77 7.78
C ALA A 72 -2.36 13.38 6.65
N HIS A 73 -1.05 13.36 6.86
CA HIS A 73 -0.05 13.63 5.84
C HIS A 73 0.85 12.40 5.70
N LEU A 74 1.14 12.02 4.46
CA LEU A 74 2.01 10.91 4.09
C LEU A 74 3.32 11.45 3.54
N ALA A 75 4.43 10.87 3.99
CA ALA A 75 5.78 11.14 3.55
C ALA A 75 6.45 9.86 3.04
N LYS A 76 7.73 9.98 2.68
CA LYS A 76 8.56 8.83 2.28
C LYS A 76 8.52 7.71 3.31
N GLY A 77 8.24 6.50 2.85
CA GLY A 77 8.11 5.29 3.67
C GLY A 77 6.67 4.96 4.05
N ASP A 78 5.77 5.95 3.98
CA ASP A 78 4.36 5.71 4.26
C ASP A 78 3.68 4.96 3.12
N PHE A 79 2.61 4.26 3.45
CA PHE A 79 1.82 3.46 2.51
C PHE A 79 0.34 3.80 2.64
N VAL A 80 -0.42 3.54 1.58
CA VAL A 80 -1.85 3.85 1.56
C VAL A 80 -2.64 2.98 0.59
N GLY A 81 -3.90 2.72 0.94
CA GLY A 81 -4.86 2.03 0.08
C GLY A 81 -4.87 0.51 0.24
N GLU A 82 -4.06 -0.03 1.14
CA GLU A 82 -3.90 -1.46 1.41
C GLU A 82 -5.18 -2.10 1.97
N ILE A 83 -5.95 -1.33 2.78
CA ILE A 83 -7.21 -1.82 3.37
C ILE A 83 -8.24 -2.14 2.29
N ALA A 84 -8.44 -1.22 1.34
CA ALA A 84 -9.45 -1.38 0.29
C ALA A 84 -9.15 -2.59 -0.62
N VAL A 85 -7.87 -2.87 -0.89
CA VAL A 85 -7.44 -4.01 -1.68
C VAL A 85 -7.79 -5.34 -1.02
N ILE A 86 -7.61 -5.43 0.30
CA ILE A 86 -7.78 -6.69 1.05
C ILE A 86 -9.23 -6.89 1.49
N ALA A 87 -9.83 -5.87 2.11
CA ALA A 87 -11.20 -5.93 2.61
C ALA A 87 -12.24 -5.82 1.48
N ARG A 88 -11.83 -5.51 0.24
CA ARG A 88 -12.69 -5.33 -0.94
C ARG A 88 -13.81 -4.30 -0.71
N ILE A 89 -13.51 -3.28 0.07
CA ILE A 89 -14.39 -2.14 0.32
C ILE A 89 -14.02 -0.97 -0.60
N PRO A 90 -14.93 -0.01 -0.81
CA PRO A 90 -14.58 1.28 -1.42
C PRO A 90 -13.42 1.97 -0.69
N ARG A 91 -12.70 2.84 -1.40
CA ARG A 91 -11.67 3.71 -0.82
C ARG A 91 -12.28 4.56 0.30
N THR A 92 -11.64 4.55 1.46
CA THR A 92 -12.14 5.21 2.67
C THR A 92 -11.78 6.69 2.77
N ALA A 93 -10.88 7.16 1.90
CA ALA A 93 -10.38 8.53 1.83
C ALA A 93 -9.78 8.80 0.44
N THR A 94 -9.73 10.07 0.06
CA THR A 94 -8.96 10.59 -1.08
C THR A 94 -7.50 10.78 -0.65
N VAL A 95 -6.56 10.49 -1.55
CA VAL A 95 -5.14 10.79 -1.36
C VAL A 95 -4.69 11.69 -2.48
N LYS A 96 -4.21 12.88 -2.13
CA LYS A 96 -3.78 13.90 -3.08
C LYS A 96 -2.32 14.27 -2.85
N THR A 97 -1.48 14.17 -3.87
CA THR A 97 -0.06 14.53 -3.76
C THR A 97 0.12 16.02 -3.45
N THR A 98 1.05 16.34 -2.55
CA THR A 98 1.39 17.73 -2.16
C THR A 98 2.64 18.24 -2.87
N ALA A 99 3.41 17.34 -3.47
CA ALA A 99 4.63 17.60 -4.25
C ALA A 99 4.71 16.56 -5.40
N PRO A 100 5.64 16.69 -6.36
CA PRO A 100 6.01 15.56 -7.21
C PRO A 100 6.37 14.36 -6.33
N THR A 101 5.70 13.23 -6.55
CA THR A 101 5.74 12.08 -5.65
C THR A 101 6.05 10.84 -6.46
N ARG A 102 7.04 10.07 -6.01
CA ARG A 102 7.35 8.76 -6.57
C ARG A 102 6.86 7.69 -5.61
N ALA A 103 6.23 6.65 -6.12
CA ALA A 103 5.69 5.56 -5.30
C ALA A 103 5.98 4.19 -5.90
N LEU A 104 6.05 3.18 -5.03
CA LEU A 104 5.78 1.80 -5.43
C LEU A 104 4.28 1.61 -5.55
N VAL A 105 3.84 0.86 -6.55
CA VAL A 105 2.46 0.42 -6.71
C VAL A 105 2.40 -1.09 -6.81
N VAL A 106 1.45 -1.69 -6.10
CA VAL A 106 1.14 -3.13 -6.20
C VAL A 106 -0.35 -3.27 -6.48
N THR A 107 -0.68 -3.95 -7.58
CA THR A 107 -2.07 -4.18 -7.97
C THR A 107 -2.70 -5.32 -7.15
N ASP A 108 -4.01 -5.22 -6.97
CA ASP A 108 -4.82 -6.21 -6.27
C ASP A 108 -4.80 -7.56 -7.00
N GLN A 109 -4.73 -7.56 -8.33
CA GLN A 109 -4.62 -8.75 -9.16
C GLN A 109 -3.27 -9.45 -8.95
N ALA A 110 -2.16 -8.70 -8.98
CA ALA A 110 -0.83 -9.25 -8.74
C ALA A 110 -0.72 -9.84 -7.33
N LEU A 111 -1.16 -9.09 -6.32
CA LEU A 111 -1.14 -9.55 -4.93
C LEU A 111 -2.00 -10.81 -4.74
N ARG A 112 -3.21 -10.85 -5.29
CA ARG A 112 -4.07 -12.05 -5.22
C ARG A 112 -3.43 -13.25 -5.92
N GLY A 113 -2.79 -13.03 -7.06
CA GLY A 113 -2.06 -14.08 -7.77
C GLY A 113 -0.92 -14.65 -6.92
N LEU A 114 -0.22 -13.81 -6.16
CA LEU A 114 0.81 -14.24 -5.23
C LEU A 114 0.25 -15.02 -4.04
N LEU A 115 -0.77 -14.48 -3.37
CA LEU A 115 -1.35 -15.11 -2.17
C LEU A 115 -1.91 -16.50 -2.48
N ARG A 116 -2.54 -16.70 -3.64
CA ARG A 116 -3.00 -18.03 -4.08
C ARG A 116 -1.86 -19.04 -4.28
N ARG A 117 -0.67 -18.57 -4.66
CA ARG A 117 0.52 -19.42 -4.84
C ARG A 117 1.31 -19.63 -3.55
N MET A 118 1.02 -18.85 -2.50
CA MET A 118 1.72 -18.87 -1.22
C MET A 118 0.72 -18.89 -0.05
N PRO A 119 0.10 -20.07 0.24
CA PRO A 119 -0.95 -20.17 1.26
C PRO A 119 -0.52 -19.72 2.67
N ASP A 120 0.73 -20.01 3.07
CA ASP A 120 1.25 -19.57 4.37
C ASP A 120 1.34 -18.04 4.47
N MET A 121 1.75 -17.38 3.38
CA MET A 121 1.76 -15.92 3.29
C MET A 121 0.35 -15.38 3.37
N GLN A 122 -0.61 -16.01 2.68
CA GLN A 122 -2.02 -15.64 2.73
C GLN A 122 -2.56 -15.69 4.16
N LEU A 123 -2.25 -16.74 4.92
CA LEU A 123 -2.67 -16.85 6.32
C LEU A 123 -2.10 -15.72 7.18
N LYS A 124 -0.81 -15.40 7.03
CA LYS A 124 -0.15 -14.29 7.75
C LYS A 124 -0.80 -12.94 7.42
N VAL A 125 -1.12 -12.70 6.16
CA VAL A 125 -1.81 -11.50 5.70
C VAL A 125 -3.21 -11.40 6.31
N LEU A 126 -3.98 -12.50 6.33
CA LEU A 126 -5.30 -12.54 6.96
C LEU A 126 -5.24 -12.28 8.47
N GLN A 127 -4.24 -12.84 9.16
CA GLN A 127 -4.02 -12.57 10.58
C GLN A 127 -3.71 -11.09 10.85
N ALA A 128 -2.85 -10.48 10.02
CA ALA A 128 -2.52 -9.06 10.14
C ALA A 128 -3.75 -8.16 9.94
N VAL A 129 -4.68 -8.56 9.06
CA VAL A 129 -5.97 -7.85 8.90
C VAL A 129 -6.84 -8.01 10.14
N ALA A 130 -6.98 -9.22 10.66
CA ALA A 130 -7.80 -9.50 11.83
C ALA A 130 -7.36 -8.67 13.04
N GLU A 131 -6.05 -8.57 13.28
CA GLU A 131 -5.50 -7.76 14.37
C GLU A 131 -5.81 -6.28 14.26
N ARG A 132 -5.79 -5.74 13.02
CA ARG A 132 -6.14 -4.35 12.78
C ARG A 132 -7.62 -4.07 13.01
N LEU A 133 -8.50 -5.04 12.75
CA LEU A 133 -9.93 -4.92 13.06
C LEU A 133 -10.16 -4.88 14.57
N VAL A 134 -9.42 -5.69 15.33
CA VAL A 134 -9.50 -5.69 16.80
C VAL A 134 -8.92 -4.40 17.39
N ALA A 135 -7.80 -3.90 16.87
CA ALA A 135 -7.15 -2.67 17.37
C ALA A 135 -7.85 -1.36 16.97
N SER A 136 -8.84 -1.42 16.07
CA SER A 136 -9.66 -0.27 15.67
C SER A 136 -10.94 -0.12 16.50
N HIS A 137 -11.07 -0.93 17.56
CA HIS A 137 -12.10 -0.87 18.61
C HIS A 137 -11.40 -0.75 19.97
#